data_AF-A0A3D6BYH0-F1
#
_entry.id   AF-A0A3D6BYH0-F1
#
_cell.length_a   1.000
_cell.length_b   1.000
_cell.length_c   1.000
_cell.angle_alpha   90.00
_cell.angle_beta   90.00
_cell.angle_gamma   90.00
#
_symmetry.space_group_name_H-M   'P 1'
#
loop_
_entity.id
_entity.type
_entity.pdbx_description
1 polymer ?
#
loop_
_entity_poly.entity_id
_entity_poly.type
_entity_poly.pdbx_seq_one_letter_code
_entity_poly.pdbx_strand_id
1 'polypeptide(L)'
;MFFKFLFKKEDRLETLIYDYLKALRQTEEYFLKSFDTCLESAHCEAFDFLTNQVHKAESQADDIREEIKSIMYGKALIPDSRGDVMGLLEAMDRIPHLFERVLFMIQTQKIHVPVFMVADLKDLIRISLESCALMAEQVEALFKKKKGIRALLKTIDINESHCDHIERRIITKLFDSDLDPFDKLQLKELVVEIGNISDETDRVSKRINIISMKRRV
;
A
#
# COMPACT_ATOMS: atom_id res chain seq x y z
N MET A 1 -5.63 -12.51 -37.52
CA MET A 1 -4.30 -12.19 -36.94
C MET A 1 -4.40 -11.08 -35.87
N PHE A 2 -5.11 -9.99 -36.14
CA PHE A 2 -5.33 -8.85 -35.22
C PHE A 2 -6.02 -9.23 -33.89
N PHE A 3 -7.14 -9.96 -33.92
CA PHE A 3 -7.83 -10.42 -32.70
C PHE A 3 -6.96 -11.31 -31.81
N LYS A 4 -6.23 -12.28 -32.39
CA LYS A 4 -5.30 -13.16 -31.65
C LYS A 4 -4.15 -12.37 -30.99
N PHE A 5 -3.78 -11.22 -31.55
CA PHE A 5 -2.76 -10.32 -31.01
C PHE A 5 -3.31 -9.44 -29.86
N LEU A 6 -4.57 -9.01 -29.95
CA LEU A 6 -5.28 -8.32 -28.86
C LEU A 6 -5.44 -9.23 -27.63
N PHE A 7 -5.94 -10.46 -27.81
CA PHE A 7 -6.10 -11.43 -26.72
C PHE A 7 -4.77 -11.73 -26.00
N LYS A 8 -3.68 -11.98 -26.74
CA LYS A 8 -2.35 -12.20 -26.13
C LYS A 8 -1.83 -11.03 -25.29
N LYS A 9 -2.23 -9.80 -25.63
CA LYS A 9 -1.81 -8.61 -24.88
C LYS A 9 -2.70 -8.36 -23.65
N GLU A 10 -3.99 -8.69 -23.72
CA GLU A 10 -4.88 -8.73 -22.54
C GLU A 10 -4.40 -9.74 -21.50
N ASP A 11 -4.05 -10.96 -21.94
CA ASP A 11 -3.51 -12.01 -21.06
C ASP A 11 -2.19 -11.57 -20.40
N ARG A 12 -1.31 -10.90 -21.16
CA ARG A 12 -0.06 -10.33 -20.62
C ARG A 12 -0.32 -9.23 -19.60
N LEU A 13 -1.26 -8.32 -19.86
CA LEU A 13 -1.64 -7.28 -18.90
C LEU A 13 -2.14 -7.90 -17.60
N GLU A 14 -3.04 -8.87 -17.69
CA GLU A 14 -3.57 -9.57 -16.51
C GLU A 14 -2.44 -10.24 -15.71
N THR A 15 -1.50 -10.88 -16.41
CA THR A 15 -0.32 -11.52 -15.80
C THR A 15 0.54 -10.51 -15.04
N LEU A 16 0.89 -9.38 -15.67
CA LEU A 16 1.68 -8.33 -15.03
C LEU A 16 0.99 -7.70 -13.83
N ILE A 17 -0.34 -7.59 -13.84
CA ILE A 17 -1.09 -7.12 -12.65
C ILE A 17 -0.94 -8.11 -11.51
N TYR A 18 -1.02 -9.43 -11.75
CA TYR A 18 -0.79 -10.41 -10.69
C TYR A 18 0.66 -10.40 -10.21
N ASP A 19 1.62 -10.22 -11.10
CA ASP A 19 3.03 -10.08 -10.74
C ASP A 19 3.25 -8.84 -9.88
N TYR A 20 2.61 -7.71 -10.22
CA TYR A 20 2.63 -6.50 -9.41
C TYR A 20 2.03 -6.74 -8.01
N LEU A 21 0.85 -7.39 -7.94
CA LEU A 21 0.23 -7.73 -6.64
C LEU A 21 1.11 -8.66 -5.80
N LYS A 22 1.88 -9.55 -6.44
CA LYS A 22 2.83 -10.43 -5.74
C LYS A 22 4.03 -9.64 -5.23
N ALA A 23 4.56 -8.71 -6.02
CA ALA A 23 5.63 -7.81 -5.60
C ALA A 23 5.19 -6.94 -4.42
N LEU A 24 3.98 -6.37 -4.48
CA LEU A 24 3.38 -5.60 -3.37
C LEU A 24 3.34 -6.42 -2.07
N ARG A 25 2.81 -7.65 -2.11
CA ARG A 25 2.78 -8.55 -0.93
C ARG A 25 4.19 -8.84 -0.39
N GLN A 26 5.17 -9.01 -1.27
CA GLN A 26 6.56 -9.21 -0.85
C GLN A 26 7.13 -7.97 -0.14
N THR A 27 6.83 -6.77 -0.64
CA THR A 27 7.20 -5.51 0.01
C THR A 27 6.54 -5.39 1.38
N GLU A 28 5.25 -5.74 1.52
CA GLU A 28 4.53 -5.79 2.80
C GLU A 28 5.19 -6.73 3.81
N GLU A 29 5.58 -7.93 3.38
CA GLU A 29 6.26 -8.90 4.24
C GLU A 29 7.61 -8.39 4.76
N TYR A 30 8.41 -7.75 3.91
CA TYR A 30 9.68 -7.14 4.32
C TYR A 30 9.44 -5.93 5.22
N PHE A 31 8.45 -5.11 4.92
CA PHE A 31 8.08 -3.95 5.72
C PHE A 31 7.70 -4.36 7.14
N LEU A 32 6.82 -5.34 7.29
CA LEU A 32 6.38 -5.83 8.60
C LEU A 32 7.58 -6.36 9.42
N LYS A 33 8.44 -7.18 8.81
CA LYS A 33 9.66 -7.69 9.46
C LYS A 33 10.59 -6.56 9.87
N SER A 34 10.78 -5.56 9.00
CA SER A 34 11.63 -4.40 9.28
C SER A 34 11.08 -3.57 10.44
N PHE A 35 9.76 -3.33 10.42
CA PHE A 35 9.10 -2.56 11.47
C PHE A 35 9.13 -3.28 12.83
N ASP A 36 8.84 -4.58 12.87
CA ASP A 36 8.99 -5.34 14.12
C ASP A 36 10.44 -5.31 14.65
N THR A 37 11.43 -5.41 13.75
CA THR A 37 12.85 -5.29 14.12
C THR A 37 13.17 -3.92 14.70
N CYS A 38 12.61 -2.84 14.14
CA CYS A 38 12.92 -1.48 14.59
C CYS A 38 12.32 -1.15 15.96
N LEU A 39 11.20 -1.79 16.32
CA LEU A 39 10.59 -1.66 17.63
C LEU A 39 11.44 -2.29 18.74
N GLU A 40 12.24 -3.31 18.42
CA GLU A 40 13.20 -3.92 19.33
C GLU A 40 14.53 -3.15 19.34
N SER A 41 15.06 -2.86 18.15
CA SER A 41 16.31 -2.11 17.96
C SER A 41 16.33 -1.42 16.60
N ALA A 42 15.94 -0.14 16.58
CA ALA A 42 15.88 0.68 15.38
C ALA A 42 17.24 0.91 14.67
N HIS A 43 18.36 0.70 15.36
CA HIS A 43 19.71 0.98 14.83
C HIS A 43 20.57 -0.28 14.81
N CYS A 44 20.11 -1.31 14.11
CA CYS A 44 20.84 -2.56 13.95
C CYS A 44 21.01 -2.96 12.47
N GLU A 45 22.05 -3.74 12.18
CA GLU A 45 22.34 -4.22 10.82
C GLU A 45 21.16 -4.99 10.21
N ALA A 46 20.36 -5.68 11.03
CA ALA A 46 19.17 -6.39 10.58
C ALA A 46 18.09 -5.42 10.05
N PHE A 47 17.87 -4.29 10.73
CA PHE A 47 16.94 -3.26 10.28
C PHE A 47 17.41 -2.60 8.98
N ASP A 48 18.70 -2.27 8.88
CA ASP A 48 19.28 -1.71 7.66
C ASP A 48 19.18 -2.67 6.47
N PHE A 49 19.43 -3.96 6.72
CA PHE A 49 19.28 -5.01 5.71
C PHE A 49 17.82 -5.12 5.24
N LEU A 50 16.86 -5.21 6.17
CA LEU A 50 15.44 -5.35 5.83
C LEU A 50 14.89 -4.11 5.12
N THR A 51 15.30 -2.92 5.51
CA THR A 51 14.95 -1.67 4.83
C THR A 51 15.45 -1.66 3.39
N ASN A 52 16.68 -2.12 3.14
CA ASN A 52 17.19 -2.30 1.78
C ASN A 52 16.42 -3.37 0.98
N GLN A 53 15.87 -4.39 1.63
CA GLN A 53 15.02 -5.38 0.97
C GLN A 53 13.66 -4.81 0.59
N VAL A 54 13.09 -3.91 1.40
CA VAL A 54 11.89 -3.14 1.04
C VAL A 54 12.15 -2.28 -0.19
N HIS A 55 13.24 -1.50 -0.20
CA HIS A 55 13.63 -0.69 -1.36
C HIS A 55 13.73 -1.52 -2.65
N LYS A 56 14.42 -2.66 -2.61
CA LYS A 56 14.52 -3.55 -3.78
C LYS A 56 13.18 -4.10 -4.25
N ALA A 57 12.30 -4.48 -3.31
CA ALA A 57 10.99 -5.03 -3.64
C ALA A 57 10.05 -3.95 -4.21
N GLU A 58 10.11 -2.74 -3.68
CA GLU A 58 9.45 -1.54 -4.22
C GLU A 58 9.92 -1.27 -5.66
N SER A 59 11.23 -1.24 -5.90
CA SER A 59 11.77 -0.98 -7.25
C SER A 59 11.38 -2.06 -8.26
N GLN A 60 11.25 -3.33 -7.83
CA GLN A 60 10.71 -4.40 -8.67
C GLN A 60 9.23 -4.19 -9.02
N ALA A 61 8.43 -3.67 -8.08
CA ALA A 61 7.04 -3.31 -8.35
C ALA A 61 6.95 -2.13 -9.34
N ASP A 62 7.83 -1.13 -9.21
CA ASP A 62 7.97 0.01 -10.13
C ASP A 62 8.31 -0.46 -11.56
N ASP A 63 9.28 -1.38 -11.71
CA ASP A 63 9.65 -1.96 -13.01
C ASP A 63 8.46 -2.65 -13.70
N ILE A 64 7.68 -3.45 -12.96
CA ILE A 64 6.47 -4.10 -13.47
C ILE A 64 5.43 -3.04 -13.87
N ARG A 65 5.28 -2.00 -13.06
CA ARG A 65 4.36 -0.88 -13.35
C ARG A 65 4.76 -0.19 -14.65
N GLU A 66 6.03 0.12 -14.88
CA GLU A 66 6.52 0.72 -16.12
C GLU A 66 6.32 -0.21 -17.34
N GLU A 67 6.48 -1.52 -17.18
CA GLU A 67 6.14 -2.48 -18.23
C GLU A 67 4.66 -2.43 -18.59
N ILE A 68 3.77 -2.37 -17.58
CA ILE A 68 2.34 -2.22 -17.82
C ILE A 68 2.06 -0.90 -18.56
N LYS A 69 2.63 0.23 -18.11
CA LYS A 69 2.47 1.53 -18.78
C LYS A 69 2.89 1.45 -20.26
N SER A 70 4.01 0.81 -20.56
CA SER A 70 4.50 0.61 -21.93
C SER A 70 3.49 -0.15 -22.80
N ILE A 71 2.90 -1.23 -22.28
CA ILE A 71 1.84 -1.98 -22.97
C ILE A 71 0.61 -1.10 -23.22
N MET A 72 0.21 -0.29 -22.23
CA MET A 72 -0.95 0.60 -22.31
C MET A 72 -0.77 1.71 -23.36
N TYR A 73 0.44 2.25 -23.50
CA TYR A 73 0.77 3.25 -24.53
C TYR A 73 0.87 2.64 -25.95
N GLY A 74 1.29 1.38 -26.06
CA GLY A 74 1.51 0.67 -27.32
C GLY A 74 0.24 0.25 -28.09
N LYS A 75 -0.66 1.17 -28.47
CA LYS A 75 -1.86 0.99 -29.34
C LYS A 75 -2.70 -0.31 -29.10
N ALA A 76 -2.61 -0.95 -27.93
CA ALA A 76 -2.96 -2.36 -27.75
C ALA A 76 -4.30 -2.67 -27.08
N LEU A 77 -4.95 -1.71 -26.42
CA LEU A 77 -6.12 -2.00 -25.58
C LEU A 77 -7.26 -1.00 -25.77
N ILE A 78 -8.48 -1.38 -25.38
CA ILE A 78 -9.72 -0.60 -25.51
C ILE A 78 -9.48 0.86 -25.07
N PRO A 79 -9.69 1.87 -25.94
CA PRO A 79 -9.39 3.27 -25.65
C PRO A 79 -9.98 3.77 -24.32
N ASP A 80 -11.21 3.35 -24.02
CA ASP A 80 -12.00 3.89 -22.91
C ASP A 80 -11.57 3.40 -21.52
N SER A 81 -10.88 2.25 -21.43
CA SER A 81 -10.46 1.69 -20.14
C SER A 81 -9.01 2.00 -19.76
N ARG A 82 -8.24 2.66 -20.63
CA ARG A 82 -6.81 2.88 -20.39
C ARG A 82 -6.55 3.83 -19.23
N GLY A 83 -7.26 4.95 -19.20
CA GLY A 83 -7.13 5.93 -18.11
C GLY A 83 -7.51 5.34 -16.75
N ASP A 84 -8.54 4.50 -16.72
CA ASP A 84 -8.98 3.84 -15.48
C ASP A 84 -7.92 2.85 -14.96
N VAL A 85 -7.31 2.04 -15.82
CA VAL A 85 -6.24 1.09 -15.42
C VAL A 85 -4.96 1.82 -15.03
N MET A 86 -4.55 2.83 -15.80
CA MET A 86 -3.35 3.63 -15.47
C MET A 86 -3.52 4.37 -14.13
N GLY A 87 -4.66 5.01 -13.92
CA GLY A 87 -4.94 5.70 -12.67
C GLY A 87 -5.16 4.74 -11.49
N LEU A 88 -5.52 3.48 -11.73
CA LEU A 88 -5.53 2.45 -10.70
C LEU A 88 -4.10 2.06 -10.31
N LEU A 89 -3.22 1.81 -11.29
CA LEU A 89 -1.81 1.48 -11.02
C LEU A 89 -1.08 2.60 -10.30
N GLU A 90 -1.25 3.85 -10.73
CA GLU A 90 -0.67 5.03 -10.06
C GLU A 90 -1.15 5.19 -8.61
N ALA A 91 -2.38 4.79 -8.32
CA ALA A 91 -2.91 4.85 -6.96
C ALA A 91 -2.37 3.71 -6.08
N MET A 92 -2.33 2.47 -6.61
CA MET A 92 -1.79 1.30 -5.92
C MET A 92 -0.32 1.49 -5.53
N ASP A 93 0.43 2.14 -6.40
CA ASP A 93 1.85 2.37 -6.27
C ASP A 93 2.27 3.33 -5.16
N ARG A 94 1.35 4.11 -4.63
CA ARG A 94 1.62 4.95 -3.47
C ARG A 94 1.84 4.14 -2.20
N ILE A 95 1.25 2.95 -2.11
CA ILE A 95 1.31 2.07 -0.94
C ILE A 95 2.74 1.55 -0.68
N PRO A 96 3.42 0.88 -1.63
CA PRO A 96 4.79 0.40 -1.39
C PRO A 96 5.78 1.56 -1.14
N HIS A 97 5.57 2.71 -1.78
CA HIS A 97 6.35 3.92 -1.49
C HIS A 97 6.17 4.41 -0.03
N LEU A 98 4.98 4.27 0.56
CA LEU A 98 4.76 4.62 1.97
C LEU A 98 5.52 3.69 2.92
N PHE A 99 5.60 2.39 2.62
CA PHE A 99 6.38 1.45 3.42
C PHE A 99 7.85 1.85 3.50
N GLU A 100 8.45 2.13 2.34
CA GLU A 100 9.83 2.60 2.26
C GLU A 100 10.02 3.92 3.02
N ARG A 101 9.14 4.89 2.78
CA ARG A 101 9.18 6.19 3.45
C ARG A 101 9.18 6.05 4.97
N VAL A 102 8.27 5.26 5.53
CA VAL A 102 8.18 5.03 6.98
C VAL A 102 9.50 4.48 7.52
N LEU A 103 10.10 3.49 6.87
CA LEU A 103 11.36 2.90 7.31
C LEU A 103 12.54 3.89 7.20
N PHE A 104 12.62 4.63 6.10
CA PHE A 104 13.64 5.67 5.94
C PHE A 104 13.47 6.82 6.93
N MET A 105 12.25 7.21 7.29
CA MET A 105 12.04 8.20 8.35
C MET A 105 12.62 7.71 9.69
N ILE A 106 12.34 6.46 10.06
CA ILE A 106 12.88 5.85 11.29
C ILE A 106 14.40 5.83 11.23
N GLN A 107 14.99 5.37 10.13
CA GLN A 107 16.43 5.23 9.94
C GLN A 107 17.16 6.58 9.93
N THR A 108 16.74 7.49 9.04
CA THR A 108 17.45 8.74 8.77
C THR A 108 17.30 9.75 9.90
N GLN A 109 16.14 9.79 10.53
CA GLN A 109 15.88 10.70 11.64
C GLN A 109 16.15 10.08 13.02
N LYS A 110 16.63 8.82 13.02
CA LYS A 110 16.98 8.03 14.21
C LYS A 110 15.85 7.91 15.24
N ILE A 111 14.62 7.70 14.75
CA ILE A 111 13.42 7.70 15.61
C ILE A 111 13.47 6.53 16.58
N HIS A 112 13.22 6.82 17.85
CA HIS A 112 13.00 5.82 18.89
C HIS A 112 11.51 5.80 19.27
N VAL A 113 10.85 4.68 19.04
CA VAL A 113 9.42 4.52 19.36
C VAL A 113 9.24 4.33 20.88
N PRO A 114 8.52 5.22 21.57
CA PRO A 114 8.21 5.06 22.99
C PRO A 114 7.36 3.81 23.26
N VAL A 115 7.65 3.11 24.36
CA VAL A 115 6.97 1.85 24.74
C VAL A 115 5.45 1.98 24.77
N PHE A 116 4.92 3.13 25.21
CA PHE A 116 3.48 3.36 25.31
C PHE A 116 2.76 3.43 23.95
N MET A 117 3.50 3.64 22.84
CA MET A 117 2.95 3.69 21.48
C MET A 117 3.00 2.33 20.77
N VAL A 118 3.87 1.41 21.21
CA VAL A 118 4.19 0.17 20.49
C VAL A 118 2.95 -0.66 20.18
N ALA A 119 2.08 -0.89 21.17
CA ALA A 119 0.89 -1.71 20.99
C ALA A 119 -0.09 -1.12 19.95
N ASP A 120 -0.36 0.19 20.05
CA ASP A 120 -1.26 0.88 19.12
C ASP A 120 -0.65 0.93 17.70
N LEU A 121 0.66 1.13 17.56
CA LEU A 121 1.35 1.10 16.26
C LEU A 121 1.30 -0.28 15.60
N LYS A 122 1.49 -1.35 16.37
CA LYS A 122 1.34 -2.72 15.86
C LYS A 122 -0.07 -2.98 15.37
N ASP A 123 -1.09 -2.52 16.10
CA ASP A 123 -2.48 -2.64 15.67
C ASP A 123 -2.77 -1.83 14.41
N LEU A 124 -2.28 -0.59 14.33
CA LEU A 124 -2.44 0.27 13.16
C LEU A 124 -1.85 -0.40 11.91
N ILE A 125 -0.61 -0.86 11.98
CA ILE A 125 0.05 -1.54 10.86
C ILE A 125 -0.68 -2.83 10.48
N ARG A 126 -1.05 -3.65 11.47
CA ARG A 126 -1.75 -4.90 11.21
C ARG A 126 -3.04 -4.66 10.42
N ILE A 127 -3.87 -3.72 10.84
CA ILE A 127 -5.16 -3.41 10.17
C ILE A 127 -4.92 -2.78 8.79
N SER A 128 -3.90 -1.92 8.66
CA SER A 128 -3.51 -1.37 7.35
C SER A 128 -3.09 -2.47 6.38
N LEU A 129 -2.25 -3.42 6.79
CA LEU A 129 -1.82 -4.54 5.94
C LEU A 129 -2.95 -5.53 5.63
N GLU A 130 -3.84 -5.80 6.60
CA GLU A 130 -5.08 -6.58 6.36
C GLU A 130 -5.94 -5.90 5.26
N SER A 131 -5.99 -4.57 5.26
CA SER A 131 -6.71 -3.80 4.24
C SER A 131 -6.02 -3.87 2.88
N CYS A 132 -4.69 -3.84 2.83
CA CYS A 132 -3.94 -4.04 1.58
C CYS A 132 -4.23 -5.41 0.96
N ALA A 133 -4.31 -6.46 1.77
CA ALA A 133 -4.68 -7.81 1.30
C ALA A 133 -6.09 -7.84 0.69
N LEU A 134 -7.07 -7.22 1.36
CA LEU A 134 -8.44 -7.09 0.84
C LEU A 134 -8.49 -6.27 -0.46
N MET A 135 -7.68 -5.21 -0.56
CA MET A 135 -7.56 -4.41 -1.77
C MET A 135 -6.98 -5.25 -2.92
N ALA A 136 -5.94 -6.06 -2.67
CA ALA A 136 -5.39 -6.98 -3.66
C ALA A 136 -6.46 -7.98 -4.16
N GLU A 137 -7.27 -8.56 -3.26
CA GLU A 137 -8.42 -9.38 -3.65
C GLU A 137 -9.43 -8.62 -4.52
N GLN A 138 -9.64 -7.34 -4.22
CA GLN A 138 -10.55 -6.48 -4.98
C GLN A 138 -10.03 -6.18 -6.39
N VAL A 139 -8.71 -5.98 -6.55
CA VAL A 139 -8.05 -5.86 -7.85
C VAL A 139 -8.23 -7.16 -8.64
N GLU A 140 -7.94 -8.32 -8.03
CA GLU A 140 -8.16 -9.61 -8.70
C GLU A 140 -9.63 -9.79 -9.13
N ALA A 141 -10.58 -9.41 -8.29
CA ALA A 141 -12.00 -9.48 -8.61
C ALA A 141 -12.38 -8.57 -9.78
N LEU A 142 -11.77 -7.38 -9.89
CA LEU A 142 -11.99 -6.43 -10.99
C LEU A 142 -11.54 -7.01 -12.33
N PHE A 143 -10.36 -7.62 -12.39
CA PHE A 143 -9.80 -8.18 -13.62
C PHE A 143 -10.45 -9.52 -14.01
N LYS A 144 -10.73 -10.40 -13.02
CA LYS A 144 -11.47 -11.66 -13.24
C LYS A 144 -12.98 -11.48 -13.43
N LYS A 145 -13.49 -10.24 -13.42
CA LYS A 145 -14.93 -9.89 -13.52
C LYS A 145 -15.81 -10.63 -12.48
N LYS A 146 -15.30 -10.80 -11.26
CA LYS A 146 -15.99 -11.48 -10.16
C LYS A 146 -16.93 -10.52 -9.41
N LYS A 147 -17.94 -11.09 -8.76
CA LYS A 147 -18.79 -10.37 -7.78
C LYS A 147 -18.02 -10.18 -6.46
N GLY A 148 -18.51 -9.32 -5.57
CA GLY A 148 -17.95 -9.14 -4.22
C GLY A 148 -17.18 -7.84 -3.99
N ILE A 149 -16.85 -7.08 -5.04
CA ILE A 149 -16.09 -5.81 -4.94
C ILE A 149 -16.69 -4.83 -3.92
N ARG A 150 -18.02 -4.72 -3.85
CA ARG A 150 -18.72 -3.82 -2.92
C ARG A 150 -18.63 -4.30 -1.45
N ALA A 151 -18.56 -5.61 -1.22
CA ALA A 151 -18.39 -6.14 0.12
C ALA A 151 -16.97 -5.87 0.63
N LEU A 152 -15.96 -6.11 -0.22
CA LEU A 152 -14.56 -5.76 0.05
C LEU A 152 -14.39 -4.27 0.34
N LEU A 153 -14.98 -3.39 -0.49
CA LEU A 153 -14.98 -1.95 -0.26
C LEU A 153 -15.49 -1.59 1.14
N LYS A 154 -16.64 -2.17 1.54
CA LYS A 154 -17.23 -1.87 2.85
C LYS A 154 -16.29 -2.27 4.00
N THR A 155 -15.62 -3.42 3.89
CA THR A 155 -14.68 -3.87 4.92
C THR A 155 -13.45 -2.96 4.98
N ILE A 156 -12.90 -2.56 3.83
CA ILE A 156 -11.75 -1.64 3.75
C ILE A 156 -12.11 -0.26 4.35
N ASP A 157 -13.28 0.28 4.05
CA ASP A 157 -13.77 1.56 4.59
C ASP A 157 -13.94 1.49 6.14
N ILE A 158 -14.41 0.36 6.67
CA ILE A 158 -14.47 0.13 8.13
C ILE A 158 -13.06 0.07 8.75
N ASN A 159 -12.13 -0.60 8.08
CA ASN A 159 -10.75 -0.72 8.56
C ASN A 159 -10.04 0.64 8.54
N GLU A 160 -10.22 1.45 7.50
CA GLU A 160 -9.70 2.82 7.42
C GLU A 160 -10.21 3.62 8.62
N SER A 161 -11.52 3.62 8.89
CA SER A 161 -12.08 4.37 10.01
C SER A 161 -11.54 3.88 11.37
N HIS A 162 -11.22 2.58 11.48
CA HIS A 162 -10.58 2.04 12.66
C HIS A 162 -9.13 2.50 12.80
N CYS A 163 -8.33 2.46 11.73
CA CYS A 163 -6.98 3.01 11.68
C CYS A 163 -6.97 4.49 12.10
N ASP A 164 -7.92 5.26 11.57
CA ASP A 164 -8.16 6.66 11.85
C ASP A 164 -8.42 6.92 13.36
N HIS A 165 -9.11 6.01 14.04
CA HIS A 165 -9.31 6.07 15.48
C HIS A 165 -8.04 5.73 16.28
N ILE A 166 -7.25 4.77 15.79
CA ILE A 166 -5.98 4.39 16.42
C ILE A 166 -4.97 5.54 16.29
N GLU A 167 -4.85 6.15 15.11
CA GLU A 167 -4.01 7.31 14.87
C GLU A 167 -4.32 8.45 15.85
N ARG A 168 -5.59 8.87 15.93
CA ARG A 168 -6.01 9.94 16.86
C ARG A 168 -5.69 9.58 18.31
N ARG A 169 -5.85 8.31 18.70
CA ARG A 169 -5.53 7.84 20.05
C ARG A 169 -4.03 7.91 20.33
N ILE A 170 -3.19 7.49 19.39
CA ILE A 170 -1.73 7.57 19.53
C ILE A 170 -1.29 9.04 19.65
N ILE A 171 -1.77 9.90 18.74
CA ILE A 171 -1.41 11.32 18.72
C ILE A 171 -1.86 12.00 20.03
N THR A 172 -3.05 11.68 20.55
CA THR A 172 -3.51 12.23 21.84
C THR A 172 -2.55 11.84 22.97
N LYS A 173 -2.25 10.55 23.12
CA LYS A 173 -1.29 10.07 24.13
C LYS A 173 0.09 10.70 23.99
N LEU A 174 0.54 10.90 22.75
CA LEU A 174 1.82 11.52 22.43
C LEU A 174 1.87 12.97 22.92
N PHE A 175 0.84 13.77 22.64
CA PHE A 175 0.81 15.18 23.07
C PHE A 175 0.56 15.36 24.56
N ASP A 176 -0.14 14.42 25.22
CA ASP A 176 -0.33 14.37 26.67
C ASP A 176 0.92 13.91 27.45
N SER A 177 1.91 13.30 26.78
CA SER A 177 3.13 12.81 27.42
C SER A 177 4.10 13.95 27.82
N ASP A 178 5.10 13.64 28.65
CA ASP A 178 6.17 14.58 29.03
C ASP A 178 7.34 14.60 28.03
N LEU A 179 7.19 14.01 26.83
CA LEU A 179 8.23 14.01 25.80
C LEU A 179 8.57 15.42 25.32
N ASP A 180 9.80 15.59 24.83
CA ASP A 180 10.24 16.85 24.24
C ASP A 180 9.32 17.25 23.06
N PRO A 181 8.96 18.54 22.91
CA PRO A 181 8.11 19.00 21.80
C PRO A 181 8.64 18.63 20.41
N PHE A 182 9.95 18.57 20.22
CA PHE A 182 10.55 18.11 18.96
C PHE A 182 10.26 16.63 18.70
N ASP A 183 10.48 15.77 19.70
CA ASP A 183 10.21 14.32 19.60
C ASP A 183 8.71 14.06 19.35
N LYS A 184 7.83 14.85 19.98
CA LYS A 184 6.38 14.78 19.73
C LYS A 184 6.02 15.07 18.27
N LEU A 185 6.63 16.09 17.67
CA LEU A 185 6.35 16.41 16.27
C LEU A 185 6.89 15.33 15.32
N GLN A 186 8.09 14.83 15.59
CA GLN A 186 8.71 13.76 14.83
C GLN A 186 7.90 12.46 14.87
N LEU A 187 7.49 12.03 16.07
CA LEU A 187 6.68 10.84 16.27
C LEU A 187 5.27 10.99 15.69
N LYS A 188 4.69 12.20 15.75
CA LYS A 188 3.39 12.47 15.11
C LYS A 188 3.48 12.32 13.59
N GLU A 189 4.54 12.82 12.96
CA GLU A 189 4.75 12.64 11.51
C GLU A 189 4.87 11.16 11.13
N LEU A 190 5.61 10.38 11.92
CA LEU A 190 5.69 8.93 11.74
C LEU A 190 4.31 8.25 11.81
N VAL A 191 3.51 8.60 12.82
CA VAL A 191 2.16 8.01 12.99
C VAL A 191 1.26 8.36 11.81
N VAL A 192 1.30 9.61 11.32
CA VAL A 192 0.53 10.05 10.14
C VAL A 192 0.94 9.27 8.89
N GLU A 193 2.24 9.09 8.66
CA GLU A 193 2.72 8.36 7.47
C GLU A 193 2.36 6.87 7.52
N ILE A 194 2.27 6.27 8.72
CA ILE A 194 1.73 4.92 8.89
C ILE A 194 0.21 4.89 8.63
N GLY A 195 -0.54 5.89 9.12
CA GLY A 195 -1.98 6.04 8.86
C GLY A 195 -2.30 6.18 7.38
N ASN A 196 -1.46 6.89 6.62
CA ASN A 196 -1.60 7.06 5.17
C ASN A 196 -1.64 5.73 4.40
N ILE A 197 -1.11 4.63 4.95
CA ILE A 197 -1.17 3.30 4.32
C ILE A 197 -2.64 2.85 4.18
N SER A 198 -3.44 2.98 5.24
CA SER A 198 -4.87 2.63 5.17
C SER A 198 -5.63 3.60 4.28
N ASP A 199 -5.31 4.88 4.32
CA ASP A 199 -5.97 5.92 3.52
C ASP A 199 -5.77 5.68 2.02
N GLU A 200 -4.53 5.43 1.58
CA GLU A 200 -4.27 5.16 0.16
C GLU A 200 -4.88 3.82 -0.27
N THR A 201 -4.91 2.83 0.63
CA THR A 201 -5.61 1.55 0.38
C THR A 201 -7.11 1.75 0.16
N ASP A 202 -7.77 2.55 0.99
CA ASP A 202 -9.19 2.89 0.84
C ASP A 202 -9.44 3.70 -0.45
N ARG A 203 -8.58 4.66 -0.78
CA ARG A 203 -8.65 5.42 -2.04
C ARG A 203 -8.57 4.52 -3.27
N VAL A 204 -7.65 3.56 -3.26
CA VAL A 204 -7.56 2.52 -4.30
C VAL A 204 -8.85 1.72 -4.34
N SER A 205 -9.39 1.32 -3.19
CA SER A 205 -10.64 0.55 -3.12
C SER A 205 -11.84 1.28 -3.71
N LYS A 206 -12.01 2.56 -3.37
CA LYS A 206 -13.05 3.44 -3.90
C LYS A 206 -12.91 3.59 -5.42
N ARG A 207 -11.68 3.71 -5.94
CA ARG A 207 -11.40 3.73 -7.38
C ARG A 207 -11.77 2.43 -8.08
N ILE A 208 -11.41 1.27 -7.52
CA ILE A 208 -11.78 -0.05 -8.07
C ILE A 208 -13.31 -0.18 -8.18
N ASN A 209 -14.04 0.28 -7.16
CA ASN A 209 -15.50 0.26 -7.19
C ASN A 209 -16.08 1.14 -8.31
N ILE A 210 -15.54 2.35 -8.52
CA ILE A 210 -15.95 3.23 -9.63
C ILE A 210 -15.72 2.54 -10.98
N ILE A 211 -14.53 1.96 -11.20
CA ILE A 211 -14.20 1.24 -12.44
C ILE A 211 -15.16 0.05 -12.64
N SER A 212 -15.45 -0.70 -11.57
CA SER A 212 -16.39 -1.82 -11.62
C SER A 212 -17.80 -1.39 -12.02
N MET A 213 -18.27 -0.24 -11.52
CA MET A 213 -19.58 0.31 -11.88
C MET A 213 -19.64 0.75 -13.34
N LYS A 214 -18.60 1.44 -13.85
CA LYS A 214 -18.50 1.84 -15.26
C LYS A 214 -18.57 0.66 -16.22
N ARG A 215 -17.93 -0.47 -15.88
CA ARG A 215 -17.89 -1.69 -16.71
C ARG A 215 -19.21 -2.47 -16.77
N ARG A 216 -20.21 -2.11 -15.96
CA ARG A 216 -21.54 -2.75 -15.94
C ARG A 216 -22.58 -2.05 -16.81
N VAL A 217 -22.30 -0.83 -17.25
CA VAL A 217 -23.14 -0.04 -18.16
C VAL A 217 -22.69 -0.31 -19.59
#